data_AF-A0A349UR08-F1
#
_entry.id   AF-A0A349UR08-F1
#
_cell.length_a   1.000
_cell.length_b   1.000
_cell.length_c   1.000
_cell.angle_alpha   90.00
_cell.angle_beta   90.00
_cell.angle_gamma   90.00
#
_symmetry.space_group_name_H-M   'P 1'
#
loop_
_entity.id
_entity.type
_entity.pdbx_description
1 polymer ?
#
loop_
_entity_poly.entity_id
_entity_poly.type
_entity_poly.pdbx_seq_one_letter_code
_entity_poly.pdbx_strand_id
1 'polypeptide(L)'
;APAKISSICTVFAESEVISLIARGENRPDIISGIHESIAVRISAMLARVGIIEPVMITGGVAKNAGVVAALSKKIGVPIEVSPHAQQNGAIGAAILAAAL
;
A
#
# COMPACT_ATOMS: atom_id res chain seq x y z
N ALA A 1 14.64 9.64 8.83
CA ALA A 1 14.01 8.33 9.16
C ALA A 1 12.50 8.50 9.03
N PRO A 2 11.71 7.46 8.67
CA PRO A 2 10.29 7.63 8.37
C PRO A 2 9.53 8.35 9.50
N ALA A 3 8.75 9.37 9.13
CA ALA A 3 7.90 10.07 10.07
C ALA A 3 6.81 9.12 10.58
N LYS A 4 6.49 9.18 11.87
CA LYS A 4 5.42 8.36 12.45
C LYS A 4 4.06 8.95 12.08
N ILE A 5 3.27 8.19 11.31
CA ILE A 5 1.87 8.49 11.00
C ILE A 5 1.02 7.37 11.58
N SER A 6 0.15 7.71 12.54
CA SER A 6 -0.58 6.73 13.34
C SER A 6 -2.00 6.47 12.84
N SER A 7 -2.59 7.46 12.15
CA SER A 7 -3.95 7.38 11.64
C SER A 7 -4.09 6.41 10.47
N ILE A 8 -5.06 5.50 10.59
CA ILE A 8 -5.51 4.61 9.51
C ILE A 8 -6.54 5.30 8.60
N CYS A 9 -7.33 6.21 9.16
CA CYS A 9 -8.30 7.01 8.41
C CYS A 9 -7.55 8.02 7.53
N THR A 10 -7.85 8.02 6.23
CA THR A 10 -7.19 8.92 5.26
C THR A 10 -7.31 10.40 5.67
N VAL A 11 -8.47 10.83 6.15
CA VAL A 11 -8.73 12.23 6.54
C VAL A 11 -7.88 12.64 7.75
N PHE A 12 -7.73 11.76 8.74
CA PHE A 12 -6.89 12.04 9.91
C PHE A 12 -5.40 11.90 9.59
N ALA A 13 -5.02 10.96 8.73
CA ALA A 13 -3.65 10.83 8.24
C ALA A 13 -3.20 12.10 7.47
N GLU A 14 -4.09 12.68 6.67
CA GLU A 14 -3.85 13.97 6.01
C GLU A 14 -3.58 15.09 7.04
N SER A 15 -4.39 15.17 8.10
CA SER A 15 -4.21 16.16 9.17
C SER A 15 -2.86 15.99 9.91
N GLU A 16 -2.43 14.75 10.14
CA GLU A 16 -1.10 14.46 10.69
C GLU A 16 0.01 14.89 9.72
N VAL A 17 -0.14 14.63 8.43
CA VAL A 17 0.82 15.04 7.39
C VAL A 17 0.94 16.56 7.34
N ILE A 18 -0.16 17.30 7.37
CA ILE A 18 -0.16 18.77 7.44
C ILE A 18 0.59 19.25 8.69
N SER A 19 0.37 18.59 9.83
CA SER A 19 1.05 18.93 11.08
C SER A 19 2.56 18.67 11.01
N LEU A 20 3.00 17.58 10.36
CA LEU A 20 4.42 17.28 10.13
C LEU A 20 5.06 18.33 9.22
N ILE A 21 4.38 18.72 8.14
CA ILE A 21 4.85 19.79 7.23
C ILE A 21 5.00 21.11 8.00
N ALA A 22 4.02 21.49 8.82
CA ALA A 22 4.05 22.73 9.60
C ALA A 22 5.19 22.76 10.64
N ARG A 23 5.61 21.58 11.14
CA ARG A 23 6.78 21.44 12.03
C ARG A 23 8.13 21.47 11.30
N GLY A 24 8.13 21.55 9.97
CA GLY A 24 9.35 21.56 9.17
C GLY A 24 9.99 20.18 9.01
N GLU A 25 9.23 19.11 9.19
CA GLU A 25 9.73 17.75 8.99
C GLU A 25 10.17 17.53 7.53
N ASN A 26 11.22 16.73 7.37
CA ASN A 26 11.77 16.46 6.04
C ASN A 26 10.74 15.76 5.15
N ARG A 27 10.47 16.31 3.98
CA ARG A 27 9.50 15.75 3.03
C ARG A 27 9.73 14.26 2.68
N PRO A 28 10.98 13.79 2.46
CA PRO A 28 11.23 12.35 2.25
C PRO A 28 10.86 11.48 3.46
N ASP A 29 11.03 12.00 4.68
CA ASP A 29 10.66 11.30 5.91
C ASP A 29 9.13 11.22 6.06
N ILE A 30 8.41 12.29 5.70
CA ILE A 30 6.94 12.27 5.64
C ILE A 30 6.44 11.24 4.61
N ILE A 31 6.97 11.28 3.38
CA ILE A 31 6.57 10.36 2.31
C ILE A 31 6.83 8.90 2.69
N SER A 32 8.01 8.59 3.24
CA SER A 32 8.32 7.24 3.71
C SER A 32 7.42 6.81 4.87
N GLY A 33 7.07 7.73 5.77
CA GLY A 33 6.08 7.52 6.83
C GLY A 33 4.69 7.13 6.31
N ILE A 34 4.23 7.78 5.24
CA ILE A 34 2.94 7.45 4.59
C ILE A 34 2.98 6.02 4.03
N HIS A 35 4.04 5.66 3.32
CA HIS A 35 4.19 4.31 2.77
C HIS A 35 4.26 3.25 3.88
N GLU A 36 4.97 3.53 4.97
CA GLU A 36 5.08 2.63 6.10
C GLU A 36 3.76 2.45 6.84
N SER A 37 2.96 3.51 7.01
CA SER A 37 1.63 3.40 7.64
C SER A 37 0.70 2.46 6.86
N ILE A 38 0.72 2.57 5.52
CA ILE A 38 -0.03 1.67 4.64
C ILE A 38 0.47 0.23 4.76
N ALA A 39 1.80 0.04 4.74
CA ALA A 39 2.41 -1.28 4.87
C ALA A 39 2.07 -1.97 6.20
N VAL A 40 2.15 -1.23 7.32
CA VAL A 40 1.78 -1.73 8.66
C VAL A 40 0.34 -2.19 8.67
N ARG A 41 -0.59 -1.36 8.17
CA ARG A 41 -2.02 -1.71 8.11
C ARG A 41 -2.28 -2.99 7.33
N ILE A 42 -1.73 -3.08 6.11
CA ILE A 42 -1.93 -4.25 5.24
C ILE A 42 -1.28 -5.50 5.88
N SER A 43 -0.09 -5.38 6.46
CA SER A 43 0.58 -6.51 7.13
C SER A 43 -0.24 -7.08 8.29
N ALA A 44 -0.93 -6.23 9.06
CA ALA A 44 -1.80 -6.68 10.15
C ALA A 44 -3.05 -7.41 9.62
N MET A 45 -3.54 -7.06 8.43
CA MET A 45 -4.64 -7.78 7.77
C MET A 45 -4.16 -9.15 7.25
N LEU A 46 -2.99 -9.18 6.59
CA LEU A 46 -2.39 -10.40 6.06
C LEU A 46 -2.05 -11.41 7.16
N ALA A 47 -1.59 -10.95 8.34
CA ALA A 47 -1.30 -11.82 9.48
C ALA A 47 -2.50 -12.68 9.95
N ARG A 48 -3.73 -12.27 9.62
CA ARG A 48 -4.96 -13.02 9.98
C ARG A 48 -5.31 -14.11 8.97
N VAL A 49 -4.89 -13.96 7.71
CA VAL A 49 -5.25 -14.86 6.61
C VAL A 49 -4.07 -15.68 6.09
N GLY A 50 -2.85 -15.35 6.50
CA GLY A 50 -1.62 -15.96 6.00
C GLY A 50 -1.18 -15.35 4.67
N ILE A 51 0.04 -15.70 4.26
CA ILE A 51 0.63 -15.27 2.99
C ILE A 51 1.05 -16.53 2.24
N ILE A 52 0.65 -16.62 0.97
CA ILE A 52 1.03 -17.68 0.05
C ILE A 52 1.60 -17.00 -1.19
N GLU A 53 2.80 -17.41 -1.59
CA GLU A 53 3.45 -16.90 -2.79
C GLU A 53 2.93 -17.60 -4.06
N PRO A 54 2.87 -16.90 -5.22
CA PRO A 54 3.30 -15.52 -5.45
C PRO A 54 2.31 -14.47 -4.90
N VAL A 55 2.85 -13.32 -4.47
CA VAL A 55 2.05 -12.18 -3.95
C VAL A 55 2.02 -11.04 -4.96
N MET A 56 0.84 -10.50 -5.22
CA MET A 56 0.63 -9.36 -6.11
C MET A 56 -0.19 -8.26 -5.42
N ILE A 57 0.12 -7.00 -5.78
CA ILE A 57 -0.75 -5.86 -5.50
C ILE A 57 -1.48 -5.42 -6.77
N THR A 58 -2.78 -5.17 -6.65
CA THR A 58 -3.64 -4.73 -7.77
C THR A 58 -4.30 -3.39 -7.47
N GLY A 59 -4.92 -2.77 -8.47
CA GLY A 59 -5.51 -1.43 -8.37
C GLY A 59 -4.49 -0.30 -8.58
N GLY A 60 -4.91 0.95 -8.34
CA GLY A 60 -4.07 2.13 -8.61
C GLY A 60 -2.81 2.21 -7.76
N VAL A 61 -2.88 1.76 -6.50
CA VAL A 61 -1.76 1.79 -5.55
C VAL A 61 -0.58 0.92 -6.01
N ALA A 62 -0.82 -0.09 -6.85
CA ALA A 62 0.23 -0.92 -7.43
C ALA A 62 1.28 -0.12 -8.22
N LYS A 63 0.94 1.06 -8.75
CA LYS A 63 1.87 1.96 -9.44
C LYS A 63 2.73 2.81 -8.49
N ASN A 64 2.43 2.84 -7.20
CA ASN A 64 3.25 3.52 -6.21
C ASN A 64 4.37 2.60 -5.73
N ALA A 65 5.55 2.76 -6.35
CA ALA A 65 6.74 1.97 -6.03
C ALA A 65 7.16 2.07 -4.54
N GLY A 66 6.88 3.20 -3.88
CA GLY A 66 7.19 3.38 -2.46
C GLY A 66 6.31 2.52 -1.55
N VAL A 67 5.01 2.40 -1.86
CA VAL A 67 4.11 1.49 -1.14
C VAL A 67 4.47 0.04 -1.41
N VAL A 68 4.75 -0.31 -2.68
CA VAL A 68 5.18 -1.68 -3.06
C VAL A 68 6.42 -2.09 -2.28
N ALA A 69 7.45 -1.24 -2.27
CA ALA A 69 8.69 -1.50 -1.55
C ALA A 69 8.48 -1.58 -0.02
N ALA A 70 7.72 -0.65 0.55
CA ALA A 70 7.45 -0.64 1.99
C ALA A 70 6.66 -1.89 2.43
N LEU A 71 5.65 -2.29 1.66
CA LEU A 71 4.85 -3.48 1.94
C LEU A 71 5.69 -4.74 1.78
N SER A 72 6.40 -4.90 0.65
CA SER A 72 7.29 -6.05 0.40
C SER A 72 8.30 -6.24 1.53
N LYS A 73 8.95 -5.15 1.96
CA LYS A 73 9.86 -5.16 3.12
C LYS A 73 9.14 -5.58 4.41
N LYS A 74 7.92 -5.10 4.63
CA LYS A 74 7.16 -5.35 5.86
C LYS A 74 6.69 -6.81 5.98
N ILE A 75 6.30 -7.42 4.87
CA ILE A 75 5.80 -8.80 4.83
C ILE A 75 6.90 -9.83 4.57
N GLY A 76 8.10 -9.38 4.17
CA GLY A 76 9.26 -10.25 3.96
C GLY A 76 9.21 -11.10 2.69
N VAL A 77 8.28 -10.82 1.77
CA VAL A 77 8.16 -11.51 0.48
C VAL A 77 8.16 -10.51 -0.68
N PRO A 78 8.66 -10.90 -1.86
CA PRO A 78 8.58 -10.06 -3.05
C PRO A 78 7.12 -9.83 -3.46
N ILE A 79 6.84 -8.65 -4.00
CA ILE A 79 5.51 -8.30 -4.53
C ILE A 79 5.63 -8.06 -6.02
N GLU A 80 4.84 -8.82 -6.78
CA GLU A 80 4.72 -8.65 -8.22
C GLU A 80 3.71 -7.54 -8.56
N VAL A 81 3.98 -6.82 -9.64
CA VAL A 81 3.11 -5.77 -10.17
C VAL A 81 2.86 -6.02 -11.65
N SER A 82 1.65 -6.41 -12.00
CA SER A 82 1.24 -6.59 -13.39
C SER A 82 1.10 -5.23 -14.11
N PRO A 83 1.47 -5.12 -15.40
CA PRO A 83 1.15 -3.95 -16.24
C PRO A 83 -0.36 -3.62 -16.27
N HIS A 84 -1.21 -4.63 -16.03
CA HIS A 84 -2.67 -4.52 -16.00
C HIS A 84 -3.25 -4.43 -14.58
N ALA A 85 -2.43 -4.17 -13.56
CA ALA A 85 -2.86 -4.14 -12.16
C ALA A 85 -4.10 -3.25 -11.93
N GLN A 86 -4.21 -2.12 -12.65
CA GLN A 86 -5.35 -1.21 -12.53
C GLN A 86 -6.65 -1.77 -13.14
N GLN A 87 -6.55 -2.61 -14.16
CA GLN A 87 -7.66 -3.24 -14.87
C GLN A 87 -8.05 -4.60 -14.29
N ASN A 88 -7.33 -5.10 -13.28
CA ASN A 88 -7.47 -6.47 -12.79
C ASN A 88 -8.91 -6.84 -12.41
N GLY A 89 -9.65 -5.93 -11.79
CA GLY A 89 -11.08 -6.15 -11.46
C GLY A 89 -11.98 -6.29 -12.70
N ALA A 90 -11.74 -5.48 -13.75
CA ALA A 90 -12.48 -5.57 -15.00
C ALA A 90 -12.15 -6.86 -15.78
N ILE A 91 -10.88 -7.25 -15.79
CA ILE A 91 -10.43 -8.52 -16.38
C ILE A 91 -11.12 -9.69 -15.66
N GLY A 92 -11.12 -9.69 -14.32
CA GLY A 92 -11.81 -10.71 -13.54
C GLY A 92 -13.30 -10.80 -13.86
N ALA A 93 -13.99 -9.65 -13.98
CA ALA A 93 -15.40 -9.61 -14.35
C ALA A 93 -15.66 -10.20 -15.76
N ALA A 94 -14.79 -9.90 -16.73
CA ALA A 94 -14.91 -10.44 -18.09
C ALA A 94 -14.70 -11.97 -18.13
N ILE A 95 -13.71 -12.49 -17.38
CA ILE A 95 -13.46 -13.93 -17.27
C ILE A 95 -14.65 -14.64 -16.63
N LEU A 96 -15.22 -14.08 -15.55
CA LEU A 96 -16.40 -14.66 -14.90
C LEU A 96 -17.59 -14.71 -15.86
N ALA A 97 -17.83 -13.64 -16.64
CA ALA A 97 -18.92 -13.60 -17.61
C ALA A 97 -18.73 -14.59 -18.77
N ALA A 98 -17.49 -14.80 -19.23
CA ALA A 98 -17.17 -15.75 -20.29
C ALA A 98 -17.31 -17.22 -19.86
N ALA A 99 -17.34 -17.49 -18.55
CA ALA A 99 -17.49 -18.83 -17.98
C ALA A 99 -18.94 -19.19 -17.64
N LEU A 100 -19.90 -18.28 -17.87
CA LEU A 100 -21.35 -18.51 -17.76
C LEU A 100 -21.90 -19.10 -19.07
#